data_AF-A0A964R7J1-F1
#
_entry.id   AF-A0A964R7J1-F1
#
_cell.length_a   1.000
_cell.length_b   1.000
_cell.length_c   1.000
_cell.angle_alpha   90.00
_cell.angle_beta   90.00
_cell.angle_gamma   90.00
#
_symmetry.space_group_name_H-M   'P 1'
#
loop_
_entity.id
_entity.type
_entity.pdbx_description
1 polymer ?
#
loop_
_entity_poly.entity_id
_entity_poly.type
_entity_poly.pdbx_seq_one_letter_code
_entity_poly.pdbx_strand_id
1 'polypeptide(L)'
;MASIHRRPRSPYWHGAFRQGAKLVLRSTGSTDKAVARRIADEWEQIARQAEGGTHIEQQTRDVIVGILKRANVESHSIKTPALKAFLDGWLASKLSALAKGSAWSYQKSIDGF
;
A
#
# COMPACT_ATOMS: atom_id res chain seq x y z
N MET A 1 4.83 -12.92 18.39
CA MET A 1 5.87 -13.17 17.39
C MET A 1 5.20 -13.69 16.14
N ALA A 2 5.52 -13.14 14.97
CA ALA A 2 4.94 -13.57 13.71
C ALA A 2 5.38 -15.00 13.36
N SER A 3 4.50 -15.73 12.69
CA SER A 3 4.77 -17.09 12.21
C SER A 3 4.39 -17.18 10.74
N ILE A 4 5.05 -18.08 10.02
CA ILE A 4 4.71 -18.39 8.63
C ILE A 4 4.26 -19.84 8.51
N HIS A 5 3.25 -20.08 7.69
CA HIS A 5 2.72 -21.41 7.41
C HIS A 5 2.37 -21.54 5.93
N ARG A 6 2.30 -22.78 5.45
CA ARG A 6 1.77 -23.08 4.12
C ARG A 6 0.30 -23.47 4.23
N ARG A 7 -0.50 -23.07 3.23
CA ARG A 7 -1.86 -23.56 3.07
C ARG A 7 -1.92 -24.63 1.98
N PRO A 8 -2.79 -25.64 2.12
CA PRO A 8 -3.08 -26.55 1.01
C PRO A 8 -3.54 -25.77 -0.22
N ARG A 9 -3.08 -26.18 -1.41
CA ARG A 9 -3.44 -25.59 -2.71
C ARG A 9 -2.99 -24.14 -2.94
N SER A 10 -2.07 -23.61 -2.14
CA SER A 10 -1.43 -22.31 -2.41
C SER A 10 0.09 -22.47 -2.49
N PRO A 11 0.76 -21.93 -3.52
CA PRO A 11 2.22 -21.94 -3.59
C PRO A 11 2.86 -20.94 -2.60
N TYR A 12 2.07 -19.99 -2.07
CA TYR A 12 2.54 -18.87 -1.28
C TYR A 12 2.58 -19.17 0.22
N TRP A 13 3.60 -18.67 0.89
CA TRP A 13 3.67 -18.64 2.34
C TRP A 13 2.66 -17.65 2.90
N HIS A 14 2.04 -18.01 4.03
CA HIS A 14 1.08 -17.18 4.73
C HIS A 14 1.66 -16.74 6.08
N GLY A 15 1.60 -15.45 6.36
CA GLY A 15 1.96 -14.87 7.65
C GLY A 15 0.78 -14.93 8.61
N ALA A 16 1.06 -15.26 9.87
CA ALA A 16 0.15 -15.15 10.99
C ALA A 16 0.75 -14.21 12.03
N PHE A 17 0.07 -13.09 12.31
CA PHE A 17 0.51 -12.04 13.22
C PHE A 17 -0.69 -11.46 13.98
N ARG A 18 -0.44 -10.79 15.11
CA ARG A 18 -1.48 -10.11 15.88
C ARG A 18 -1.63 -8.67 15.44
N GLN A 19 -2.88 -8.23 15.35
CA GLN A 19 -3.30 -6.85 15.13
C GLN A 19 -4.33 -6.53 16.21
N GLY A 20 -3.88 -5.88 17.28
CA GLY A 20 -4.60 -5.73 18.53
C GLY A 20 -4.96 -7.09 19.13
N ALA A 21 -6.22 -7.23 19.52
CA ALA A 21 -6.77 -8.49 20.00
C ALA A 21 -6.96 -9.55 18.90
N LYS A 22 -6.83 -9.19 17.62
CA LYS A 22 -7.16 -10.08 16.49
C LYS A 22 -5.93 -10.80 15.95
N LEU A 23 -6.03 -12.11 15.78
CA LEU A 23 -5.06 -12.88 14.99
C LEU A 23 -5.43 -12.78 13.51
N VAL A 24 -4.48 -12.33 12.69
CA VAL A 24 -4.64 -12.13 11.25
C VAL A 24 -3.78 -13.15 10.51
N LEU A 25 -4.39 -13.86 9.56
CA LEU A 25 -3.72 -14.79 8.66
C LEU A 25 -3.83 -14.28 7.22
N ARG A 26 -2.71 -13.93 6.60
CA ARG A 26 -2.67 -13.33 5.24
C ARG A 26 -1.61 -14.01 4.39
N SER A 27 -1.88 -14.17 3.10
CA SER A 27 -0.86 -14.61 2.13
C SER A 27 0.22 -13.53 2.00
N THR A 28 1.48 -13.91 2.09
CA THR A 28 2.63 -13.01 1.86
C THR A 28 2.87 -12.75 0.37
N GLY A 29 2.25 -13.54 -0.52
CA GLY A 29 2.50 -13.49 -1.96
C GLY A 29 3.88 -14.02 -2.38
N SER A 30 4.73 -14.44 -1.43
CA SER A 30 6.06 -14.99 -1.70
C SER A 30 6.05 -16.52 -1.65
N THR A 31 6.73 -17.16 -2.59
CA THR A 31 7.06 -18.60 -2.56
C THR A 31 8.38 -18.86 -1.82
N ASP A 32 9.23 -17.84 -1.70
CA ASP A 32 10.47 -17.86 -0.91
C ASP A 32 10.14 -17.70 0.58
N LYS A 33 10.61 -18.67 1.37
CA LYS A 33 10.40 -18.75 2.82
C LYS A 33 11.09 -17.62 3.58
N ALA A 34 12.31 -17.23 3.18
CA ALA A 34 13.07 -16.18 3.85
C ALA A 34 12.42 -14.80 3.61
N VAL A 35 11.98 -14.54 2.38
CA VAL A 35 11.22 -13.32 2.04
C VAL A 35 9.90 -13.28 2.80
N ALA A 36 9.15 -14.39 2.82
CA ALA A 36 7.87 -14.48 3.53
C ALA A 36 8.02 -14.26 5.04
N ARG A 37 9.09 -14.78 5.64
CA ARG A 37 9.40 -14.58 7.07
C ARG A 37 9.55 -13.10 7.38
N ARG A 38 10.39 -12.39 6.60
CA ARG A 38 10.62 -10.95 6.78
C ARG A 38 9.34 -10.14 6.62
N ILE A 39 8.51 -10.44 5.61
CA ILE A 39 7.21 -9.78 5.42
C ILE A 39 6.31 -9.95 6.65
N ALA A 40 6.24 -11.17 7.20
CA ALA A 40 5.41 -11.45 8.37
C ALA A 40 5.92 -10.73 9.64
N ASP A 41 7.24 -10.66 9.82
CA ASP A 41 7.87 -9.95 10.94
C ASP A 41 7.59 -8.44 10.86
N GLU A 42 7.65 -7.85 9.65
CA GLU A 42 7.33 -6.44 9.41
C GLU A 42 5.86 -6.10 9.67
N TRP A 43 4.93 -6.97 9.26
CA TRP A 43 3.52 -6.79 9.57
C TRP A 43 3.26 -6.77 11.08
N GLU A 44 3.92 -7.64 11.84
CA GLU A 44 3.82 -7.63 13.30
C GLU A 44 4.39 -6.33 13.89
N GLN A 45 5.53 -5.85 13.39
CA GLN A 45 6.12 -4.59 13.87
C GLN A 45 5.18 -3.40 13.62
N ILE A 46 4.61 -3.27 12.42
CA ILE A 46 3.64 -2.21 12.11
C ILE A 46 2.42 -2.33 13.01
N ALA A 47 1.87 -3.54 13.17
CA ALA A 47 0.67 -3.74 13.98
C ALA A 47 0.88 -3.30 15.43
N ARG A 48 2.05 -3.62 16.02
CA ARG A 48 2.42 -3.17 17.36
C ARG A 48 2.61 -1.65 17.46
N GLN A 49 3.23 -1.02 16.45
CA GLN A 49 3.42 0.43 16.42
C GLN A 49 2.07 1.17 16.32
N ALA A 50 1.14 0.64 15.53
CA ALA A 50 -0.20 1.20 15.39
C ALA A 50 -1.02 1.11 16.68
N GLU A 51 -0.89 0.03 17.46
CA GLU A 51 -1.52 -0.10 18.78
C GLU A 51 -1.00 0.92 19.80
N GLY A 52 0.27 1.33 19.68
CA GLY A 52 0.89 2.34 20.53
C GLY A 52 0.44 3.77 20.28
N GLY A 53 -0.56 4.01 19.41
CA GLY A 53 -1.09 5.34 19.11
C GLY A 53 -0.11 6.24 18.33
N THR A 54 0.99 5.70 17.84
CA THR A 54 1.92 6.46 17.01
C THR A 54 1.34 6.50 15.59
N HIS A 55 0.67 7.60 15.24
CA HIS A 55 0.21 7.82 13.87
C HIS A 55 1.43 8.03 12.97
N ILE A 56 1.88 6.96 12.31
CA ILE A 56 3.05 7.02 11.43
C ILE A 56 2.68 6.64 10.00
N GLU A 57 1.92 7.50 9.35
CA GLU A 57 1.61 7.36 7.93
C GLU A 57 2.90 7.20 7.10
N GLN A 58 3.94 7.95 7.45
CA GLN A 58 5.24 7.90 6.78
C GLN A 58 6.00 6.58 7.01
N GLN A 59 6.09 6.07 8.24
CA GLN A 59 6.75 4.76 8.49
C GLN A 59 5.94 3.62 7.90
N THR A 60 4.60 3.69 7.93
CA THR A 60 3.75 2.69 7.30
C THR A 60 4.02 2.64 5.79
N ARG A 61 4.13 3.82 5.16
CA ARG A 61 4.51 3.94 3.75
C ARG A 61 5.90 3.37 3.47
N ASP A 62 6.90 3.68 4.28
CA ASP A 62 8.27 3.17 4.11
C ASP A 62 8.33 1.64 4.20
N VAL A 63 7.57 1.04 5.13
CA VAL A 63 7.49 -0.41 5.23
C VAL A 63 6.77 -1.02 4.03
N ILE A 64 5.66 -0.44 3.54
CA ILE A 64 5.01 -0.93 2.33
C ILE A 64 5.94 -0.84 1.11
N VAL A 65 6.68 0.26 0.96
CA VAL A 65 7.70 0.40 -0.08
C VAL A 65 8.79 -0.66 0.07
N GLY A 66 9.24 -0.95 1.30
CA GLY A 66 10.18 -2.04 1.57
C GLY A 66 9.64 -3.41 1.14
N ILE A 67 8.37 -3.71 1.45
CA ILE A 67 7.71 -4.96 1.08
C ILE A 67 7.65 -5.09 -0.44
N LEU A 68 7.25 -4.01 -1.14
CA LEU A 68 7.18 -3.98 -2.61
C LEU A 68 8.55 -4.22 -3.26
N LYS A 69 9.61 -3.57 -2.76
CA LYS A 69 10.99 -3.79 -3.23
C LYS A 69 11.43 -5.25 -3.08
N ARG A 70 11.12 -5.89 -1.95
CA ARG A 70 11.49 -7.30 -1.69
C ARG A 70 10.66 -8.31 -2.46
N ALA A 71 9.42 -7.98 -2.77
CA ALA A 71 8.54 -8.84 -3.56
C ALA A 71 8.83 -8.78 -5.07
N ASN A 72 9.87 -8.03 -5.49
CA ASN A 72 10.29 -7.88 -6.88
C ASN A 72 9.16 -7.42 -7.82
N VAL A 73 8.22 -6.62 -7.30
CA VAL A 73 7.15 -6.01 -8.08
C VAL A 73 7.76 -4.78 -8.76
N GLU A 74 7.89 -4.81 -10.09
CA GLU A 74 8.58 -3.77 -10.88
C GLU A 74 8.02 -2.33 -10.73
N SER A 75 6.87 -2.16 -10.07
CA SER A 75 6.28 -0.87 -9.72
C SER A 75 7.00 -0.25 -8.51
N HIS A 76 8.19 0.32 -8.75
CA HIS A 76 9.13 0.83 -7.74
C HIS A 76 8.66 1.99 -6.84
N SER A 77 7.39 2.38 -6.88
CA SER A 77 6.79 3.26 -5.89
C SER A 77 5.28 3.06 -5.83
N ILE A 78 4.70 3.12 -4.64
CA ILE A 78 3.32 3.59 -4.54
C ILE A 78 3.37 5.00 -5.12
N LYS A 79 2.82 5.19 -6.32
CA LYS A 79 2.70 6.53 -6.91
C LYS A 79 1.87 7.36 -5.95
N THR A 80 2.53 8.26 -5.23
CA THR A 80 1.91 9.41 -4.57
C THR A 80 2.21 10.64 -5.37
N PRO A 81 1.47 10.85 -6.48
CA PRO A 81 1.43 12.18 -7.05
C PRO A 81 1.01 13.15 -5.95
N ALA A 82 1.64 14.32 -5.92
CA ALA A 82 1.10 15.46 -5.17
C ALA A 82 -0.38 15.65 -5.56
N LEU A 83 -1.22 16.12 -4.65
CA LEU A 83 -2.66 16.27 -4.89
C LEU A 83 -2.93 16.99 -6.22
N LYS A 84 -2.21 18.08 -6.48
CA LYS A 84 -2.28 18.80 -7.75
C LYS A 84 -1.94 17.93 -8.96
N ALA A 85 -0.85 17.17 -8.92
CA ALA A 85 -0.44 16.28 -10.03
C ALA A 85 -1.46 15.14 -10.28
N PHE A 86 -2.13 14.66 -9.22
CA PHE A 86 -3.24 13.72 -9.37
C PHE A 86 -4.44 14.37 -10.05
N LEU A 87 -4.83 15.55 -9.57
CA LEU A 87 -5.97 16.31 -10.08
C LEU A 87 -5.77 16.73 -11.54
N ASP A 88 -4.57 17.19 -11.91
CA ASP A 88 -4.19 17.55 -13.27
C ASP A 88 -4.32 16.33 -14.21
N GLY A 89 -3.82 15.15 -13.78
CA GLY A 89 -3.94 13.90 -14.54
C GLY A 89 -5.38 13.42 -14.67
N TRP A 90 -6.18 13.54 -13.60
CA TRP A 90 -7.60 13.22 -13.62
C TRP A 90 -8.35 14.13 -14.58
N LEU A 91 -8.11 15.46 -14.53
CA LEU A 91 -8.75 16.40 -15.43
C LEU A 91 -8.40 16.08 -16.88
N ALA A 92 -7.12 15.86 -17.19
CA ALA A 92 -6.66 15.46 -18.52
C ALA A 92 -7.39 14.20 -19.04
N SER A 93 -7.65 13.21 -18.18
CA SER A 93 -8.40 12.01 -18.55
C SER A 93 -9.89 12.25 -18.84
N LYS A 94 -10.46 13.37 -18.37
CA LYS A 94 -11.88 13.74 -18.55
C LYS A 94 -12.11 14.76 -19.65
N LEU A 95 -11.08 15.50 -20.09
CA LEU A 95 -11.20 16.56 -21.10
C LEU A 95 -11.80 16.07 -22.43
N SER A 96 -11.56 14.82 -22.83
CA SER A 96 -12.13 14.26 -24.07
C SER A 96 -13.65 14.03 -24.00
N ALA A 97 -14.21 13.91 -22.80
CA ALA A 97 -15.63 13.62 -22.55
C ALA A 97 -16.41 14.84 -22.02
N LEU A 98 -15.72 15.96 -21.76
CA LEU A 98 -16.31 17.15 -21.16
C LEU A 98 -16.59 18.24 -22.20
N ALA A 99 -17.72 18.93 -22.03
CA ALA A 99 -17.98 20.18 -22.73
C ALA A 99 -16.98 21.26 -22.28
N LYS A 100 -16.54 22.12 -23.21
CA LYS A 100 -15.49 23.13 -22.97
C LYS A 100 -15.72 24.01 -21.74
N GLY A 101 -16.98 24.37 -21.44
CA GLY A 101 -17.33 25.18 -20.28
C GLY A 101 -17.16 24.47 -18.94
N SER A 102 -17.41 23.16 -18.89
CA SER A 102 -17.26 22.35 -17.67
C SER A 102 -15.79 22.12 -17.32
N ALA A 103 -14.92 21.98 -18.33
CA ALA A 103 -13.48 21.84 -18.14
C ALA A 103 -12.86 23.05 -17.43
N TRP A 104 -13.29 24.26 -17.77
CA TRP A 104 -12.80 25.50 -17.15
C TRP A 104 -13.10 25.58 -15.65
N SER A 105 -14.31 25.18 -15.24
CA SER A 105 -14.72 25.20 -13.83
C SER A 105 -13.88 24.22 -12.97
N TYR A 106 -13.60 23.03 -13.52
CA TYR A 106 -12.73 22.07 -12.85
C TYR A 106 -11.28 22.54 -12.78
N GLN A 107 -10.75 23.12 -13.86
CA GLN A 107 -9.39 23.68 -13.85
C GLN A 107 -9.23 24.75 -12.76
N LYS A 108 -10.16 25.70 -12.67
CA LYS A 108 -10.15 26.75 -11.64
C LYS A 108 -10.16 26.19 -10.22
N SER A 109 -10.89 25.10 -10.00
CA SER A 109 -10.96 24.44 -8.68
C SER A 109 -9.66 23.71 -8.34
N ILE A 110 -9.00 23.14 -9.34
CA ILE A 110 -7.72 22.41 -9.19
C ILE A 110 -6.55 23.38 -8.98
N ASP A 111 -6.56 24.54 -9.65
CA ASP A 111 -5.51 25.56 -9.50
C ASP A 111 -5.47 26.19 -8.08
N GLY A 112 -6.50 25.96 -7.27
CA GLY A 112 -6.56 26.36 -5.86
C GLY A 112 -5.86 25.41 -4.88
N PHE A 113 -5.31 24.28 -5.35
CA PHE A 113 -4.57 23.28 -4.57
C PHE A 113 -3.09 23.22 -4.97
#